data_AF-A0A1M6M027-F1
#
_entry.id   AF-A0A1M6M027-F1
#
_cell.length_a   1.000
_cell.length_b   1.000
_cell.length_c   1.000
_cell.angle_alpha   90.00
_cell.angle_beta   90.00
_cell.angle_gamma   90.00
#
_symmetry.space_group_name_H-M   'P 1'
#
loop_
_entity.id
_entity.type
_entity.pdbx_description
1 polymer ?
#
loop_
_entity_poly.entity_id
_entity_poly.type
_entity_poly.pdbx_seq_one_letter_code
_entity_poly.pdbx_strand_id
1 'polypeptide(L)'
;MQRKLGVYILSLLAVVQIQAQAVKDTEGKTHKVIQEVVRMPAEDWPVLTSYDQYHIARIAMPIGGIGTGTVSLGGRGDLRDWAIMNTGANGYIPTSEHRGYIGPFFALFTQTADGQRATRALEGPLDVSLYEGPFGSNTPNHGFPRFDSCTFKAAYPFGQVLLSDSDMPLDVRIKAFNPYIPGDADASGIPIAVLTYELNNPSDQAVKASVSGNIPNFIGMDGSDQEMKGRGFWTATGAKDNKNDFRKDNGVQGIYMRSEGVDQGDDAWGTMALTTSVDEKITYRTSWSKDE
;
A
#
# COMPACT_ATOMS: atom_id res chain seq x y z
N MET A 1 12.66 22.63 42.91
CA MET A 1 11.35 22.49 42.23
C MET A 1 11.63 22.29 40.75
N GLN A 2 11.78 21.03 40.32
CA GLN A 2 12.18 20.67 38.95
C GLN A 2 10.99 20.83 37.99
N ARG A 3 11.17 21.63 36.94
CA ARG A 3 10.24 21.72 35.81
C ARG A 3 10.47 20.50 34.91
N LYS A 4 9.48 19.60 34.85
CA LYS A 4 9.41 18.56 33.82
C LYS A 4 9.10 19.23 32.47
N LEU A 5 10.04 19.22 31.54
CA LEU A 5 9.76 19.42 30.12
C LEU A 5 9.05 18.17 29.62
N GLY A 6 7.79 18.31 29.19
CA GLY A 6 7.08 17.28 28.46
C GLY A 6 7.53 17.30 27.00
N VAL A 7 8.14 16.23 26.54
CA VAL A 7 8.37 15.95 25.12
C VAL A 7 7.04 15.47 24.55
N TYR A 8 6.43 16.24 23.65
CA TYR A 8 5.24 15.83 22.92
C TYR A 8 5.68 15.10 21.65
N ILE A 9 5.68 13.75 21.68
CA ILE A 9 5.80 12.94 20.48
C ILE A 9 4.45 13.00 19.76
N LEU A 10 4.35 13.78 18.69
CA LEU A 10 3.18 13.82 17.83
C LEU A 10 3.29 12.66 16.83
N SER A 11 2.80 11.47 17.19
CA SER A 11 2.67 10.34 16.28
C SER A 11 1.43 10.55 15.39
N LEU A 12 1.66 10.88 14.11
CA LEU A 12 0.60 10.91 13.11
C LEU A 12 0.34 9.48 12.61
N LEU A 13 -0.87 8.95 12.82
CA LEU A 13 -1.31 7.67 12.25
C LEU A 13 -2.06 7.92 10.94
N ALA A 14 -1.51 7.47 9.81
CA ALA A 14 -2.26 7.34 8.57
C ALA A 14 -2.64 5.87 8.36
N VAL A 15 -3.92 5.54 8.50
CA VAL A 15 -4.46 4.21 8.13
C VAL A 15 -4.89 4.25 6.68
N VAL A 16 -4.28 3.41 5.86
CA VAL A 16 -4.66 3.19 4.47
C VAL A 16 -5.22 1.78 4.33
N GLN A 17 -6.44 1.70 3.83
CA GLN A 17 -7.16 0.45 3.58
C GLN A 17 -7.32 0.26 2.08
N ILE A 18 -6.76 -0.84 1.56
CA ILE A 18 -6.99 -1.28 0.18
C ILE A 18 -8.04 -2.39 0.25
N GLN A 19 -9.20 -2.18 -0.36
CA GLN A 19 -10.25 -3.20 -0.48
C GLN A 19 -10.36 -3.66 -1.93
N ALA A 20 -10.49 -4.96 -2.18
CA ALA A 20 -10.71 -5.52 -3.52
C ALA A 20 -11.87 -6.52 -3.47
N GLN A 21 -13.04 -6.19 -3.99
CA GLN A 21 -14.18 -7.10 -4.02
C GLN A 21 -14.33 -7.71 -5.41
N ALA A 22 -14.25 -9.04 -5.49
CA ALA A 22 -14.85 -9.82 -6.58
C ALA A 22 -16.33 -10.03 -6.26
N VAL A 23 -17.24 -9.53 -7.11
CA VAL A 23 -18.68 -9.61 -6.87
C VAL A 23 -19.28 -10.74 -7.69
N LYS A 24 -19.78 -11.78 -7.02
CA LYS A 24 -21.00 -12.48 -7.43
C LYS A 24 -21.85 -12.75 -6.20
N ASP A 25 -22.99 -12.06 -6.09
CA ASP A 25 -24.20 -12.65 -5.50
C ASP A 25 -25.48 -11.95 -5.99
N THR A 26 -26.53 -12.74 -6.12
CA THR A 26 -27.84 -12.47 -6.74
C THR A 26 -28.96 -12.25 -5.71
N GLU A 27 -28.67 -12.13 -4.41
CA GLU A 27 -29.72 -12.24 -3.38
C GLU A 27 -29.98 -11.02 -2.49
N GLY A 28 -29.45 -9.83 -2.81
CA GLY A 28 -30.01 -8.56 -2.34
C GLY A 28 -30.28 -8.42 -0.83
N LYS A 29 -29.50 -9.08 0.04
CA LYS A 29 -29.66 -8.97 1.51
C LYS A 29 -28.59 -8.07 2.11
N THR A 30 -29.04 -7.02 2.79
CA THR A 30 -28.19 -6.06 3.51
C THR A 30 -28.02 -6.50 4.96
N HIS A 31 -26.78 -6.77 5.39
CA HIS A 31 -26.45 -6.95 6.80
C HIS A 31 -25.84 -5.66 7.36
N LYS A 32 -26.36 -5.20 8.51
CA LYS A 32 -25.90 -4.01 9.21
C LYS A 32 -24.69 -4.37 10.07
N VAL A 33 -23.47 -4.10 9.57
CA VAL A 33 -22.23 -4.29 10.35
C VAL A 33 -22.07 -3.12 11.31
N ILE A 34 -22.13 -3.40 12.61
CA ILE A 34 -21.81 -2.44 13.67
C ILE A 34 -20.28 -2.49 13.85
N GLN A 35 -19.58 -1.45 13.41
CA GLN A 35 -18.13 -1.32 13.60
C GLN A 35 -17.85 -0.77 15.00
N GLU A 36 -17.55 -1.66 15.95
CA GLU A 36 -16.80 -1.24 17.15
C GLU A 36 -15.35 -1.01 16.73
N VAL A 37 -14.93 0.26 16.75
CA VAL A 37 -13.52 0.63 16.57
C VAL A 37 -12.77 0.22 17.84
N VAL A 38 -12.25 -1.01 17.84
CA VAL A 38 -11.33 -1.48 18.88
C VAL A 38 -10.05 -0.64 18.80
N ARG A 39 -9.93 0.35 19.68
CA ARG A 39 -8.66 1.07 19.88
C ARG A 39 -7.67 0.10 20.55
N MET A 40 -6.76 -0.47 19.77
CA MET A 40 -5.60 -1.18 20.32
C MET A 40 -4.67 -0.18 21.04
N PRO A 41 -4.25 -0.44 22.29
CA PRO A 41 -3.27 0.39 22.98
C PRO A 41 -1.91 0.38 22.26
N ALA A 42 -1.17 1.49 22.37
CA ALA A 42 0.00 1.83 21.57
C ALA A 42 1.34 1.12 21.96
N GLU A 43 1.31 0.05 22.74
CA GLU A 43 2.50 -0.71 23.17
C GLU A 43 2.15 -2.21 23.07
N ASP A 44 2.68 -3.08 22.22
CA ASP A 44 3.72 -3.06 21.19
C ASP A 44 3.18 -3.81 19.96
N TRP A 45 3.50 -3.37 18.74
CA TRP A 45 3.22 -4.19 17.54
C TRP A 45 4.06 -5.48 17.58
N PRO A 46 3.48 -6.70 17.48
CA PRO A 46 4.20 -7.95 17.75
C PRO A 46 5.48 -8.12 16.91
N VAL A 47 6.52 -8.67 17.53
CA VAL A 47 7.81 -9.00 16.89
C VAL A 47 8.33 -10.34 17.43
N LEU A 48 8.57 -11.29 16.52
CA LEU A 48 9.23 -12.56 16.80
C LEU A 48 10.63 -12.62 16.18
N THR A 49 10.82 -11.97 15.03
CA THR A 49 12.11 -11.95 14.32
C THR A 49 12.31 -10.60 13.67
N SER A 50 13.56 -10.14 13.60
CA SER A 50 13.97 -8.93 12.90
C SER A 50 14.99 -9.28 11.82
N TYR A 51 14.81 -8.72 10.63
CA TYR A 51 15.69 -8.87 9.48
C TYR A 51 16.26 -7.50 9.15
N ASP A 52 17.58 -7.38 9.16
CA ASP A 52 18.27 -6.18 8.72
C ASP A 52 18.14 -5.96 7.20
N GLN A 53 18.53 -4.78 6.73
CA GLN A 53 18.48 -4.37 5.33
C GLN A 53 19.12 -5.35 4.33
N TYR A 54 20.08 -6.17 4.74
CA TYR A 54 20.77 -7.12 3.85
C TYR A 54 20.05 -8.47 3.77
N HIS A 55 19.04 -8.70 4.62
CA HIS A 55 18.30 -9.97 4.72
C HIS A 55 16.80 -9.83 4.43
N ILE A 56 16.36 -8.68 3.93
CA ILE A 56 14.95 -8.40 3.62
C ILE A 56 14.54 -8.63 2.16
N ALA A 57 15.49 -8.80 1.23
CA ALA A 57 15.22 -8.78 -0.22
C ALA A 57 14.16 -9.81 -0.65
N ARG A 58 14.13 -10.97 0.02
CA ARG A 58 13.22 -12.09 -0.27
C ARG A 58 11.99 -12.15 0.63
N ILE A 59 11.79 -11.18 1.51
CA ILE A 59 10.58 -11.11 2.34
C ILE A 59 9.42 -10.58 1.49
N ALA A 60 8.32 -11.32 1.52
CA ALA A 60 7.03 -10.95 0.97
C ALA A 60 5.94 -11.52 1.91
N MET A 61 5.36 -10.65 2.74
CA MET A 61 4.33 -11.04 3.71
C MET A 61 2.94 -10.80 3.11
N PRO A 62 2.15 -11.85 2.83
CA PRO A 62 0.83 -11.69 2.23
C PRO A 62 -0.15 -11.03 3.22
N ILE A 63 -0.80 -9.97 2.75
CA ILE A 63 -1.90 -9.28 3.44
C ILE A 63 -3.15 -9.33 2.57
N GLY A 64 -4.24 -9.80 3.16
CA GLY A 64 -5.50 -10.11 2.48
C GLY A 64 -6.17 -11.30 3.17
N GLY A 65 -7.49 -11.25 3.30
CA GLY A 65 -8.26 -12.30 3.95
C GLY A 65 -8.13 -13.67 3.29
N ILE A 66 -8.56 -14.69 4.01
CA ILE A 66 -8.55 -16.08 3.53
C ILE A 66 -9.46 -16.18 2.30
N GLY A 67 -8.91 -16.66 1.18
CA GLY A 67 -9.66 -16.88 -0.05
C GLY A 67 -10.01 -15.61 -0.83
N THR A 68 -9.50 -14.43 -0.44
CA THR A 68 -9.85 -13.16 -1.10
C THR A 68 -8.82 -12.66 -2.12
N GLY A 69 -7.72 -13.39 -2.26
CA GLY A 69 -6.50 -12.85 -2.86
C GLY A 69 -5.71 -12.00 -1.86
N THR A 70 -4.47 -11.70 -2.21
CA THR A 70 -3.50 -11.02 -1.34
C THR A 70 -2.66 -10.01 -2.11
N VAL A 71 -2.16 -9.01 -1.39
CA VAL A 71 -1.02 -8.19 -1.79
C VAL A 71 0.09 -8.48 -0.78
N SER A 72 1.35 -8.60 -1.20
CA SER A 72 2.46 -8.81 -0.28
C SER A 72 3.09 -7.49 0.17
N LEU A 73 3.28 -7.33 1.48
CA LEU A 73 4.22 -6.36 2.03
C LEU A 73 5.64 -6.91 1.90
N GLY A 74 6.43 -6.31 1.02
CA GLY A 74 7.83 -6.65 0.83
C GLY A 74 8.71 -6.22 2.00
N GLY A 75 9.87 -6.85 2.15
CA GLY A 75 10.80 -6.57 3.26
C GLY A 75 11.29 -5.13 3.34
N ARG A 76 11.32 -4.41 2.21
CA ARG A 76 11.67 -2.98 2.12
C ARG A 76 10.44 -2.06 2.21
N GLY A 77 9.24 -2.57 2.43
CA GLY A 77 8.00 -1.77 2.54
C GLY A 77 7.23 -1.55 1.24
N ASP A 78 7.69 -2.09 0.12
CA ASP A 78 6.96 -2.07 -1.15
C ASP A 78 5.78 -3.04 -1.17
N LEU A 79 4.83 -2.78 -2.06
CA LEU A 79 3.70 -3.68 -2.31
C LEU A 79 3.97 -4.48 -3.58
N ARG A 80 4.04 -5.80 -3.45
CA ARG A 80 4.33 -6.75 -4.54
C ARG A 80 3.36 -7.93 -4.51
N ASP A 81 3.51 -8.86 -5.44
CA ASP A 81 2.68 -10.07 -5.54
C ASP A 81 1.19 -9.75 -5.43
N TRP A 82 0.69 -8.92 -6.35
CA TRP A 82 -0.70 -8.48 -6.38
C TRP A 82 -1.61 -9.60 -6.91
N ALA A 83 -1.72 -10.68 -6.13
CA ALA A 83 -2.56 -11.84 -6.37
C ALA A 83 -4.01 -11.54 -5.97
N ILE A 84 -4.60 -10.56 -6.64
CA ILE A 84 -6.04 -10.28 -6.59
C ILE A 84 -6.67 -10.75 -7.90
N MET A 85 -8.01 -10.74 -8.00
CA MET A 85 -8.74 -11.20 -9.20
C MET A 85 -8.64 -12.71 -9.44
N ASN A 86 -8.65 -13.53 -8.37
CA ASN A 86 -8.63 -15.00 -8.44
C ASN A 86 -7.40 -15.61 -9.15
N THR A 87 -6.35 -14.82 -9.38
CA THR A 87 -5.12 -15.25 -10.04
C THR A 87 -3.96 -15.36 -9.06
N GLY A 88 -3.21 -16.46 -9.15
CA GLY A 88 -1.95 -16.65 -8.42
C GLY A 88 -0.85 -15.77 -9.02
N ALA A 89 -0.85 -14.47 -8.70
CA ALA A 89 0.00 -13.47 -9.35
C ALA A 89 1.32 -13.20 -8.59
N ASN A 90 2.07 -14.26 -8.25
CA ASN A 90 3.38 -14.12 -7.63
C ASN A 90 4.36 -13.41 -8.57
N GLY A 91 5.03 -12.37 -8.09
CA GLY A 91 5.90 -11.50 -8.88
C GLY A 91 5.15 -10.46 -9.72
N TYR A 92 3.81 -10.50 -9.77
CA TYR A 92 3.03 -9.50 -10.50
C TYR A 92 2.93 -8.20 -9.70
N ILE A 93 3.20 -7.08 -10.38
CA ILE A 93 3.00 -5.73 -9.87
C ILE A 93 2.24 -4.96 -10.95
N PRO A 94 1.04 -4.45 -10.67
CA PRO A 94 0.27 -3.72 -11.66
C PRO A 94 0.99 -2.42 -11.98
N THR A 95 1.15 -2.12 -13.27
CA THR A 95 1.78 -0.88 -13.71
C THR A 95 0.81 -0.10 -14.59
N SER A 96 0.98 1.21 -14.70
CA SER A 96 0.13 1.98 -15.60
C SER A 96 0.32 1.54 -17.06
N GLU A 97 -0.77 1.36 -17.81
CA GLU A 97 -0.82 0.79 -19.17
C GLU A 97 0.14 1.43 -20.19
N HIS A 98 0.55 2.68 -19.95
CA HIS A 98 1.43 3.44 -20.84
C HIS A 98 2.84 3.68 -20.28
N ARG A 99 3.07 3.36 -19.00
CA ARG A 99 4.35 3.51 -18.32
C ARG A 99 4.57 2.31 -17.41
N GLY A 100 5.01 1.21 -18.00
CA GLY A 100 5.29 -0.07 -17.35
C GLY A 100 6.39 -0.05 -16.26
N TYR A 101 6.80 1.14 -15.81
CA TYR A 101 7.81 1.38 -14.80
C TYR A 101 7.27 2.15 -13.59
N ILE A 102 5.99 2.57 -13.58
CA ILE A 102 5.33 3.17 -12.41
C ILE A 102 4.27 2.19 -11.91
N GLY A 103 4.50 1.68 -10.71
CA GLY A 103 3.61 0.76 -10.01
C GLY A 103 2.90 1.42 -8.82
N PRO A 104 2.32 0.62 -7.92
CA PRO A 104 1.77 1.10 -6.66
C PRO A 104 2.91 1.63 -5.78
N PHE A 105 2.66 2.73 -5.08
CA PHE A 105 3.59 3.26 -4.07
C PHE A 105 2.88 4.15 -3.08
N PHE A 106 3.52 4.36 -1.94
CA PHE A 106 3.21 5.45 -1.04
C PHE A 106 4.41 6.38 -0.92
N ALA A 107 4.18 7.66 -0.69
CA ALA A 107 5.24 8.65 -0.55
C ALA A 107 4.96 9.57 0.65
N LEU A 108 6.05 9.96 1.32
CA LEU A 108 6.03 10.97 2.38
C LEU A 108 6.63 12.26 1.84
N PHE A 109 5.87 13.34 1.95
CA PHE A 109 6.37 14.71 1.83
C PHE A 109 6.55 15.29 3.24
N THR A 110 7.66 15.99 3.46
CA THR A 110 7.90 16.75 4.69
C THR A 110 8.26 18.20 4.39
N GLN A 111 7.93 19.09 5.32
CA GLN A 111 8.42 20.45 5.38
C GLN A 111 8.74 20.83 6.83
N THR A 112 10.00 21.17 7.11
CA THR A 112 10.46 21.62 8.43
C THR A 112 10.11 23.10 8.68
N ALA A 113 10.25 23.56 9.92
CA ALA A 113 9.94 24.93 10.32
C ALA A 113 10.79 26.00 9.59
N ASP A 114 12.04 25.68 9.24
CA ASP A 114 12.94 26.54 8.44
C ASP A 114 12.68 26.44 6.92
N GLY A 115 11.71 25.63 6.50
CA GLY A 115 11.23 25.57 5.12
C GLY A 115 11.91 24.52 4.24
N GLN A 116 12.81 23.69 4.76
CA GLN A 116 13.39 22.57 4.01
C GLN A 116 12.29 21.57 3.64
N ARG A 117 12.34 21.05 2.42
CA ARG A 117 11.35 20.12 1.89
C ARG A 117 12.02 18.87 1.38
N ALA A 118 11.47 17.72 1.72
CA ALA A 118 11.94 16.45 1.23
C ALA A 118 10.76 15.57 0.82
N THR A 119 11.03 14.63 -0.09
CA THR A 119 10.06 13.61 -0.50
C THR A 119 10.77 12.29 -0.73
N ARG A 120 10.19 11.22 -0.20
CA ARG A 120 10.66 9.84 -0.38
C ARG A 120 9.46 8.92 -0.62
N ALA A 121 9.63 7.93 -1.48
CA ALA A 121 8.79 6.75 -1.44
C ALA A 121 8.91 6.12 -0.04
N LEU A 122 7.81 5.63 0.52
CA LEU A 122 7.74 4.92 1.80
C LEU A 122 8.22 3.49 1.61
N GLU A 123 9.45 3.38 1.13
CA GLU A 123 10.16 2.15 0.82
C GLU A 123 11.64 2.35 1.20
N GLY A 124 12.30 1.27 1.62
CA GLY A 124 13.74 1.22 1.81
C GLY A 124 14.50 0.98 0.51
N PRO A 125 15.84 0.83 0.59
CA PRO A 125 16.70 0.68 -0.57
C PRO A 125 16.32 -0.50 -1.47
N LEU A 126 16.59 -0.36 -2.76
CA LEU A 126 16.55 -1.50 -3.67
C LEU A 126 17.78 -2.36 -3.45
N ASP A 127 17.55 -3.68 -3.44
CA ASP A 127 18.64 -4.64 -3.52
C ASP A 127 19.41 -4.45 -4.82
N VAL A 128 20.73 -4.60 -4.77
CA VAL A 128 21.61 -4.36 -5.93
C VAL A 128 21.27 -5.27 -7.12
N SER A 129 20.80 -6.50 -6.85
CA SER A 129 20.40 -7.45 -7.91
C SER A 129 19.21 -6.94 -8.72
N LEU A 130 18.41 -6.02 -8.17
CA LEU A 130 17.28 -5.43 -8.88
C LEU A 130 17.69 -4.37 -9.91
N TYR A 131 18.97 -4.01 -9.99
CA TYR A 131 19.53 -3.13 -11.03
C TYR A 131 20.16 -3.90 -12.20
N GLU A 132 20.32 -5.22 -12.09
CA GLU A 132 21.09 -6.05 -13.03
C GLU A 132 20.30 -6.49 -14.28
N GLY A 133 19.24 -5.76 -14.63
CA GLY A 133 18.50 -6.02 -15.87
C GLY A 133 19.27 -5.59 -17.12
N PRO A 134 18.91 -6.09 -18.31
CA PRO A 134 19.62 -5.83 -19.57
C PRO A 134 19.66 -4.34 -19.96
N PHE A 135 18.75 -3.53 -19.42
CA PHE A 135 18.68 -2.09 -19.63
C PHE A 135 18.62 -1.30 -18.30
N GLY A 136 19.15 -1.88 -17.22
CA GLY A 136 19.02 -1.35 -15.86
C GLY A 136 17.89 -2.00 -15.08
N SER A 137 17.39 -1.32 -14.04
CA SER A 137 16.37 -1.88 -13.16
C SER A 137 15.01 -2.00 -13.86
N ASN A 138 14.44 -3.21 -13.85
CA ASN A 138 13.06 -3.46 -14.27
C ASN A 138 12.06 -3.32 -13.11
N THR A 139 12.53 -2.99 -11.90
CA THR A 139 11.64 -2.85 -10.74
C THR A 139 10.78 -1.60 -10.90
N PRO A 140 9.46 -1.67 -10.73
CA PRO A 140 8.61 -0.48 -10.71
C PRO A 140 9.14 0.55 -9.70
N ASN A 141 9.03 1.83 -10.05
CA ASN A 141 9.45 2.96 -9.21
C ASN A 141 10.96 3.01 -8.90
N HIS A 142 11.83 2.27 -9.62
CA HIS A 142 13.28 2.21 -9.32
C HIS A 142 13.98 3.58 -9.31
N GLY A 143 13.49 4.55 -10.08
CA GLY A 143 14.02 5.91 -10.14
C GLY A 143 13.56 6.85 -9.00
N PHE A 144 12.66 6.41 -8.11
CA PHE A 144 12.15 7.28 -7.05
C PHE A 144 13.14 7.38 -5.88
N PRO A 145 13.34 8.59 -5.31
CA PRO A 145 13.98 8.76 -4.01
C PRO A 145 13.25 7.93 -2.96
N ARG A 146 14.00 7.23 -2.11
CA ARG A 146 13.51 6.27 -1.10
C ARG A 146 14.38 6.37 0.15
N PHE A 147 13.92 5.80 1.27
CA PHE A 147 14.69 5.83 2.51
C PHE A 147 16.00 5.05 2.34
N ASP A 148 17.07 5.51 2.98
CA ASP A 148 18.41 4.92 2.87
C ASP A 148 18.61 3.68 3.76
N SER A 149 17.74 3.49 4.75
CA SER A 149 17.82 2.40 5.70
C SER A 149 16.46 1.78 5.94
N CYS A 150 16.43 0.46 6.08
CA CYS A 150 15.23 -0.25 6.47
C CYS A 150 15.48 -1.54 7.25
N THR A 151 14.49 -1.94 8.04
CA THR A 151 14.49 -3.20 8.81
C THR A 151 13.07 -3.76 8.79
N PHE A 152 12.95 -5.06 8.51
CA PHE A 152 11.66 -5.75 8.60
C PHE A 152 11.55 -6.47 9.94
N LYS A 153 10.45 -6.29 10.66
CA LYS A 153 10.14 -7.08 11.86
C LYS A 153 8.89 -7.92 11.62
N ALA A 154 9.00 -9.21 11.88
CA ALA A 154 7.99 -10.20 11.56
C ALA A 154 7.42 -10.84 12.84
N ALA A 155 6.11 -10.98 12.88
CA ALA A 155 5.37 -11.80 13.83
C ALA A 155 4.03 -12.18 13.19
N TYR A 156 4.08 -12.95 12.07
CA TYR A 156 2.88 -13.28 11.29
C TYR A 156 1.72 -13.71 12.21
N PRO A 157 0.51 -13.14 12.06
CA PRO A 157 -0.01 -12.36 10.91
C PRO A 157 0.36 -10.87 10.89
N PHE A 158 1.28 -10.42 11.76
CA PHE A 158 1.74 -9.03 11.82
C PHE A 158 3.13 -8.85 11.19
N GLY A 159 3.31 -7.73 10.51
CA GLY A 159 4.60 -7.29 9.99
C GLY A 159 4.76 -5.79 10.16
N GLN A 160 6.01 -5.35 10.27
CA GLN A 160 6.34 -3.93 10.24
C GLN A 160 7.65 -3.67 9.51
N VAL A 161 7.71 -2.55 8.82
CA VAL A 161 8.92 -2.05 8.16
C VAL A 161 9.31 -0.75 8.86
N LEU A 162 10.53 -0.70 9.39
CA LEU A 162 11.12 0.52 9.92
C LEU A 162 11.93 1.17 8.81
N LEU A 163 11.71 2.46 8.58
CA LEU A 163 12.41 3.28 7.59
C LEU A 163 13.03 4.48 8.29
N SER A 164 14.30 4.74 8.00
CA SER A 164 15.04 5.94 8.40
C SER A 164 15.91 6.43 7.25
N ASP A 165 16.16 7.74 7.20
CA ASP A 165 16.93 8.40 6.16
C ASP A 165 17.56 9.66 6.75
N SER A 166 18.88 9.85 6.59
CA SER A 166 19.58 10.98 7.22
C SER A 166 19.13 12.35 6.72
N ASP A 167 18.52 12.40 5.53
CA ASP A 167 18.00 13.62 4.90
C ASP A 167 16.49 13.82 5.14
N MET A 168 15.84 12.91 5.87
CA MET A 168 14.43 13.01 6.23
C MET A 168 14.27 13.43 7.70
N PRO A 169 13.41 14.42 8.00
CA PRO A 169 13.20 14.86 9.39
C PRO A 169 12.28 13.94 10.20
N LEU A 170 11.77 12.85 9.60
CA LEU A 170 10.84 11.90 10.22
C LEU A 170 11.29 10.47 9.92
N ASP A 171 11.27 9.62 10.95
CA ASP A 171 11.32 8.17 10.77
C ASP A 171 9.92 7.64 10.48
N VAL A 172 9.82 6.51 9.77
CA VAL A 172 8.53 5.89 9.44
C VAL A 172 8.50 4.44 9.87
N ARG A 173 7.41 4.05 10.53
CA ARG A 173 7.06 2.66 10.74
C ARG A 173 5.80 2.32 9.94
N ILE A 174 5.94 1.41 8.98
CA ILE A 174 4.81 0.81 8.27
C ILE A 174 4.38 -0.40 9.06
N LYS A 175 3.11 -0.50 9.44
CA LYS A 175 2.52 -1.67 10.09
C LYS A 175 1.48 -2.28 9.18
N ALA A 176 1.54 -3.58 8.99
CA ALA A 176 0.54 -4.32 8.22
C ALA A 176 0.19 -5.62 8.94
N PHE A 177 -1.03 -6.07 8.73
CA PHE A 177 -1.47 -7.37 9.23
C PHE A 177 -2.36 -8.07 8.20
N ASN A 178 -2.32 -9.39 8.24
CA ASN A 178 -3.35 -10.21 7.64
C ASN A 178 -4.51 -10.33 8.65
N PRO A 179 -5.79 -10.08 8.29
CA PRO A 179 -6.92 -10.07 9.22
C PRO A 179 -7.31 -11.46 9.76
N TYR A 180 -6.33 -12.30 10.10
CA TYR A 180 -6.55 -13.67 10.52
C TYR A 180 -6.94 -13.76 11.99
N ILE A 181 -8.20 -14.12 12.24
CA ILE A 181 -8.78 -14.32 13.57
C ILE A 181 -9.07 -15.81 13.75
N PRO A 182 -8.31 -16.53 14.61
CA PRO A 182 -8.53 -17.95 14.83
C PRO A 182 -9.97 -18.26 15.25
N GLY A 183 -10.63 -19.15 14.50
CA GLY A 183 -12.00 -19.58 14.76
C GLY A 183 -13.08 -18.66 14.22
N ASP A 184 -12.72 -17.53 13.57
CA ASP A 184 -13.66 -16.61 12.94
C ASP A 184 -13.37 -16.49 11.45
N ALA A 185 -14.02 -17.35 10.66
CA ALA A 185 -13.83 -17.41 9.21
C ALA A 185 -14.37 -16.17 8.49
N ASP A 186 -15.48 -15.60 8.96
CA ASP A 186 -16.12 -14.45 8.34
C ASP A 186 -15.24 -13.19 8.49
N ALA A 187 -14.71 -12.96 9.69
CA ALA A 187 -13.79 -11.84 9.91
C ALA A 187 -12.42 -12.08 9.24
N SER A 188 -11.98 -13.35 9.14
CA SER A 188 -10.75 -13.72 8.44
C SER A 188 -10.85 -13.67 6.92
N GLY A 189 -12.06 -13.73 6.36
CA GLY A 189 -12.33 -13.73 4.93
C GLY A 189 -12.62 -12.35 4.34
N ILE A 190 -12.29 -11.26 5.06
CA ILE A 190 -12.54 -9.90 4.58
C ILE A 190 -11.47 -9.53 3.54
N PRO A 191 -11.86 -9.07 2.33
CA PRO A 191 -10.93 -8.74 1.25
C PRO A 191 -10.29 -7.36 1.45
N ILE A 192 -9.37 -7.26 2.42
CA ILE A 192 -8.73 -6.02 2.81
C ILE A 192 -7.24 -6.20 3.10
N ALA A 193 -6.44 -5.25 2.62
CA ALA A 193 -5.07 -5.03 3.03
C ALA A 193 -5.00 -3.72 3.82
N VAL A 194 -4.50 -3.79 5.07
CA VAL A 194 -4.42 -2.63 5.97
C VAL A 194 -2.96 -2.26 6.18
N LEU A 195 -2.64 -1.01 5.88
CA LEU A 195 -1.33 -0.39 6.10
C LEU A 195 -1.51 0.79 7.05
N THR A 196 -0.74 0.82 8.13
CA THR A 196 -0.67 1.99 9.01
C THR A 196 0.72 2.59 8.93
N TYR A 197 0.80 3.85 8.53
CA TYR A 197 2.04 4.62 8.54
C TYR A 197 2.10 5.44 9.82
N GLU A 198 3.03 5.09 10.70
CA GLU A 198 3.36 5.87 11.90
C GLU A 198 4.56 6.75 11.59
N LEU A 199 4.37 8.07 11.69
CA LEU A 199 5.45 9.04 11.54
C LEU A 199 6.01 9.41 12.91
N ASN A 200 7.32 9.25 13.09
CA ASN A 200 8.01 9.61 14.31
C ASN A 200 8.92 10.83 14.07
N ASN A 201 8.71 11.89 14.85
CA ASN A 201 9.57 13.06 14.84
C ASN A 201 10.55 12.99 16.01
N PRO A 202 11.85 12.71 15.78
CA PRO A 202 12.84 12.62 16.83
C PRO A 202 13.27 14.01 17.37
N SER A 203 12.86 15.09 16.70
CA SER A 203 13.22 16.47 17.06
C SER A 203 12.16 17.14 17.92
N ASP A 204 12.50 18.33 18.43
CA ASP A 204 11.57 19.22 19.14
C ASP A 204 10.90 20.27 18.21
N GLN A 205 11.20 20.23 16.92
CA GLN A 205 10.66 21.16 15.92
C GLN A 205 9.47 20.57 15.19
N ALA A 206 8.45 21.39 14.94
CA ALA A 206 7.30 20.95 14.16
C ALA A 206 7.69 20.64 12.71
N VAL A 207 7.19 19.50 12.20
CA VAL A 207 7.33 19.08 10.80
C VAL A 207 5.94 18.94 10.21
N LYS A 208 5.69 19.65 9.11
CA LYS A 208 4.50 19.42 8.30
C LYS A 208 4.73 18.18 7.43
N ALA A 209 3.80 17.23 7.47
CA ALA A 209 3.90 15.99 6.72
C ALA A 209 2.66 15.74 5.87
N SER A 210 2.81 14.97 4.80
CA SER A 210 1.70 14.42 4.02
C SER A 210 2.10 13.07 3.45
N VAL A 211 1.25 12.06 3.66
CA VAL A 211 1.38 10.74 3.05
C VAL A 211 0.45 10.66 1.85
N SER A 212 0.97 10.25 0.70
CA SER A 212 0.20 10.07 -0.54
C SER A 212 0.31 8.64 -1.01
N GLY A 213 -0.83 8.02 -1.34
CA GLY A 213 -0.90 6.70 -1.97
C GLY A 213 -1.21 6.80 -3.46
N ASN A 214 -0.55 5.97 -4.26
CA ASN A 214 -0.81 5.79 -5.67
C ASN A 214 -0.99 4.30 -5.95
N ILE A 215 -2.12 3.93 -6.54
CA ILE A 215 -2.39 2.56 -7.01
C ILE A 215 -3.04 2.70 -8.39
N PRO A 216 -2.51 2.04 -9.43
CA PRO A 216 -3.18 2.02 -10.73
C PRO A 216 -4.52 1.29 -10.64
N ASN A 217 -5.51 1.73 -11.41
CA ASN A 217 -6.71 0.93 -11.61
C ASN A 217 -6.44 -0.11 -12.69
N PHE A 218 -6.15 -1.34 -12.26
CA PHE A 218 -5.76 -2.45 -13.12
C PHE A 218 -6.86 -3.51 -13.26
N ILE A 219 -8.13 -3.16 -12.99
CA ILE A 219 -9.26 -4.08 -13.20
C ILE A 219 -9.25 -4.58 -14.65
N GLY A 220 -9.33 -5.90 -14.84
CA GLY A 220 -9.14 -6.57 -16.13
C GLY A 220 -7.69 -6.93 -16.48
N MET A 221 -6.68 -6.53 -15.70
CA MET A 221 -5.27 -6.75 -16.00
C MET A 221 -4.57 -7.39 -14.79
N ASP A 222 -4.76 -8.69 -14.59
CA ASP A 222 -4.24 -9.45 -13.43
C ASP A 222 -2.88 -10.13 -13.68
N GLY A 223 -2.33 -9.97 -14.89
CA GLY A 223 -1.05 -10.55 -15.32
C GLY A 223 -1.16 -11.94 -15.95
N SER A 224 -2.36 -12.53 -16.04
CA SER A 224 -2.60 -13.80 -16.74
C SER A 224 -2.48 -13.64 -18.26
N ASP A 225 -3.11 -12.61 -18.81
CA ASP A 225 -3.02 -12.23 -20.21
C ASP A 225 -1.90 -11.21 -20.43
N GLN A 226 -0.99 -11.52 -21.36
CA GLN A 226 0.13 -10.67 -21.69
C GLN A 226 0.35 -10.61 -23.20
N GLU A 227 0.71 -9.42 -23.69
CA GLU A 227 1.12 -9.21 -25.07
C GLU A 227 2.56 -8.72 -25.14
N MET A 228 3.27 -9.12 -26.20
CA MET A 228 4.63 -8.66 -26.43
C MET A 228 4.61 -7.26 -27.05
N LYS A 229 5.03 -6.24 -26.30
CA LYS A 229 5.18 -4.86 -26.78
C LYS A 229 6.63 -4.53 -27.08
N GLY A 230 6.86 -3.84 -28.20
CA GLY A 230 8.17 -3.31 -28.58
C GLY A 230 9.24 -4.39 -28.72
N ARG A 231 10.40 -4.20 -28.08
CA ARG A 231 11.58 -5.08 -28.19
C ARG A 231 11.53 -6.30 -27.25
N GLY A 232 10.38 -6.98 -27.15
CA GLY A 232 10.26 -8.22 -26.39
C GLY A 232 9.84 -8.07 -24.92
N PHE A 233 9.18 -6.98 -24.55
CA PHE A 233 8.65 -6.82 -23.19
C PHE A 233 7.22 -7.35 -23.13
N TRP A 234 7.01 -8.41 -22.35
CA TRP A 234 5.69 -8.91 -22.04
C TRP A 234 4.98 -7.92 -21.11
N THR A 235 3.82 -7.45 -21.55
CA THR A 235 3.03 -6.46 -20.83
C THR A 235 1.66 -7.05 -20.56
N ALA A 236 1.20 -7.00 -19.32
CA ALA A 236 -0.14 -7.42 -18.98
C ALA A 236 -1.19 -6.60 -19.75
N THR A 237 -2.29 -7.25 -20.11
CA THR A 237 -3.39 -6.68 -20.90
C THR A 237 -4.74 -6.98 -20.24
N GLY A 238 -5.80 -6.36 -20.76
CA GLY A 238 -7.19 -6.71 -20.44
C GLY A 238 -7.96 -5.60 -19.70
N ALA A 239 -7.26 -4.67 -19.07
CA ALA A 239 -7.88 -3.45 -18.54
C ALA A 239 -8.55 -2.64 -19.67
N LYS A 240 -9.77 -2.18 -19.40
CA LYS A 240 -10.62 -1.54 -20.41
C LYS A 240 -11.64 -0.60 -19.77
N ASP A 241 -11.67 0.65 -20.22
CA ASP A 241 -12.56 1.71 -19.72
C ASP A 241 -12.62 1.80 -18.18
N ASN A 242 -11.43 1.74 -17.56
CA ASN A 242 -11.29 1.83 -16.11
C ASN A 242 -11.60 3.27 -15.62
N LYS A 243 -12.42 3.38 -14.57
CA LYS A 243 -12.88 4.63 -13.99
C LYS A 243 -12.55 4.71 -12.50
N ASN A 244 -12.18 5.91 -12.07
CA ASN A 244 -11.83 6.21 -10.69
C ASN A 244 -12.73 7.34 -10.16
N ASP A 245 -13.45 7.08 -9.08
CA ASP A 245 -14.34 8.03 -8.43
C ASP A 245 -13.85 8.31 -7.01
N PHE A 246 -13.82 9.57 -6.58
CA PHE A 246 -13.65 9.85 -5.15
C PHE A 246 -14.97 9.65 -4.41
N ARG A 247 -14.95 8.90 -3.30
CA ARG A 247 -16.12 8.62 -2.47
C ARG A 247 -15.81 8.90 -1.00
N LYS A 248 -16.84 9.31 -0.26
CA LYS A 248 -16.81 9.48 1.20
C LYS A 248 -18.11 8.95 1.78
N ASP A 249 -18.01 7.97 2.67
CA ASP A 249 -19.17 7.36 3.35
C ASP A 249 -18.74 6.72 4.68
N ASN A 250 -19.64 6.67 5.67
CA ASN A 250 -19.45 5.96 6.95
C ASN A 250 -18.08 6.15 7.64
N GLY A 251 -17.52 7.38 7.60
CA GLY A 251 -16.23 7.69 8.23
C GLY A 251 -14.99 7.23 7.45
N VAL A 252 -15.17 6.76 6.21
CA VAL A 252 -14.10 6.37 5.28
C VAL A 252 -14.20 7.21 4.02
N GLN A 253 -13.05 7.55 3.43
CA GLN A 253 -12.99 8.28 2.17
C GLN A 253 -11.80 7.84 1.32
N GLY A 254 -11.92 7.92 0.00
CA GLY A 254 -10.89 7.41 -0.89
C GLY A 254 -11.27 7.33 -2.35
N ILE A 255 -10.44 6.65 -3.13
CA ILE A 255 -10.62 6.40 -4.56
C ILE A 255 -11.26 5.03 -4.73
N TYR A 256 -12.46 5.01 -5.30
CA TYR A 256 -13.13 3.81 -5.77
C TYR A 256 -12.78 3.57 -7.24
N MET A 257 -12.37 2.35 -7.55
CA MET A 257 -11.86 1.92 -8.84
C MET A 257 -12.79 0.85 -9.40
N ARG A 258 -13.24 1.05 -10.64
CA ARG A 258 -14.15 0.15 -11.38
C ARG A 258 -13.75 0.06 -12.85
N SER A 259 -14.35 -0.87 -13.57
CA SER A 259 -14.27 -0.94 -15.03
C SER A 259 -15.67 -0.83 -15.64
N GLU A 260 -15.80 -0.08 -16.74
CA GLU A 260 -17.00 -0.05 -17.58
C GLU A 260 -16.86 -0.91 -18.84
N GLY A 261 -15.67 -1.46 -19.12
CA GLY A 261 -15.33 -2.09 -20.38
C GLY A 261 -14.92 -3.56 -20.31
N VAL A 262 -14.49 -4.03 -19.13
CA VAL A 262 -14.19 -5.45 -18.85
C VAL A 262 -15.50 -6.23 -18.71
N ASP A 263 -15.57 -7.42 -19.30
CA ASP A 263 -16.75 -8.29 -19.25
C ASP A 263 -17.03 -8.73 -17.80
N GLN A 264 -18.28 -8.65 -17.34
CA GLN A 264 -18.66 -9.04 -15.97
C GLN A 264 -18.51 -10.55 -15.70
N GLY A 265 -18.43 -11.36 -16.76
CA GLY A 265 -18.14 -12.79 -16.67
C GLY A 265 -16.65 -13.13 -16.54
N ASP A 266 -15.77 -12.15 -16.76
CA ASP A 266 -14.32 -12.31 -16.66
C ASP A 266 -13.88 -12.44 -15.19
N ASP A 267 -12.92 -13.32 -14.90
CA ASP A 267 -12.37 -13.50 -13.55
C ASP A 267 -11.61 -12.26 -13.06
N ALA A 268 -11.11 -11.43 -13.99
CA ALA A 268 -10.46 -10.15 -13.73
C ALA A 268 -11.43 -8.96 -13.56
N TRP A 269 -12.73 -9.20 -13.65
CA TRP A 269 -13.74 -8.17 -13.37
C TRP A 269 -14.01 -8.02 -11.87
N GLY A 270 -14.19 -6.77 -11.44
CA GLY A 270 -14.53 -6.46 -10.06
C GLY A 270 -14.33 -4.99 -9.74
N THR A 271 -14.10 -4.71 -8.45
CA THR A 271 -13.88 -3.35 -7.97
C THR A 271 -12.75 -3.31 -6.95
N MET A 272 -12.04 -2.19 -6.87
CA MET A 272 -11.06 -1.93 -5.83
C MET A 272 -11.32 -0.58 -5.19
N ALA A 273 -10.76 -0.36 -4.00
CA ALA A 273 -10.75 0.95 -3.37
C ALA A 273 -9.43 1.18 -2.62
N LEU A 274 -8.89 2.39 -2.74
CA LEU A 274 -7.83 2.91 -1.88
C LEU A 274 -8.44 3.95 -0.95
N THR A 275 -8.51 3.64 0.33
CA THR A 275 -9.28 4.42 1.29
C THR A 275 -8.49 4.74 2.54
N THR A 276 -8.97 5.72 3.29
CA THR A 276 -8.46 6.07 4.60
C THR A 276 -9.61 6.46 5.53
N SER A 277 -9.46 6.14 6.82
CA SER A 277 -10.36 6.56 7.89
C SER A 277 -9.89 7.84 8.59
N VAL A 278 -8.82 8.47 8.09
CA VAL A 278 -8.30 9.72 8.67
C VAL A 278 -9.28 10.86 8.39
N ASP A 279 -9.67 11.56 9.45
CA ASP A 279 -10.55 12.74 9.39
C ASP A 279 -9.74 14.04 9.42
N GLU A 280 -8.75 14.13 8.53
CA GLU A 280 -7.94 15.33 8.31
C GLU A 280 -8.17 15.89 6.91
N LYS A 281 -7.48 16.98 6.58
CA LYS A 281 -7.51 17.54 5.22
C LYS A 281 -6.91 16.54 4.24
N ILE A 282 -7.76 16.01 3.37
CA ILE A 282 -7.36 15.13 2.27
C ILE A 282 -7.42 15.85 0.94
N THR A 283 -6.43 15.57 0.10
CA THR A 283 -6.42 15.93 -1.31
C THR A 283 -6.33 14.66 -2.14
N TYR A 284 -6.96 14.65 -3.31
CA TYR A 284 -6.98 13.47 -4.15
C TYR A 284 -6.85 13.84 -5.63
N ARG A 285 -6.49 12.83 -6.44
CA ARG A 285 -6.59 12.85 -7.89
C ARG A 285 -7.14 11.50 -8.33
N THR A 286 -8.05 11.52 -9.30
CA THR A 286 -8.62 10.31 -9.91
C THR A 286 -7.79 9.83 -11.10
N SER A 287 -6.98 10.70 -11.69
CA SER A 287 -6.13 10.41 -12.85
C SER A 287 -4.81 11.22 -12.81
N TRP A 288 -3.75 10.64 -13.40
CA TRP A 288 -2.44 11.31 -13.58
C TRP A 288 -2.42 12.20 -14.81
N SER A 289 -2.99 11.74 -15.92
CA SER A 289 -3.30 12.58 -17.10
C SER A 289 -4.44 13.54 -16.76
N LYS A 290 -4.64 14.56 -17.59
CA LYS A 290 -5.93 15.25 -17.60
C LYS A 290 -6.95 14.26 -18.16
N ASP A 291 -8.17 14.27 -17.61
CA ASP A 291 -9.29 13.59 -18.24
C ASP A 291 -9.53 14.29 -19.60
N GLU A 292 -9.37 13.57 -20.71
CA GLU A 292 -9.74 14.03 -22.05
C GLU A 292 -11.20 13.68 -22.35
#